data_AF-A0A1M7RNL5-F1
#
_entry.id   AF-A0A1M7RNL5-F1
#
_cell.length_a   1.000
_cell.length_b   1.000
_cell.length_c   1.000
_cell.angle_alpha   90.00
_cell.angle_beta   90.00
_cell.angle_gamma   90.00
#
_symmetry.space_group_name_H-M   'P 1'
#
loop_
_entity.id
_entity.type
_entity.pdbx_description
1 polymer ?
#
loop_
_entity_poly.entity_id
_entity_poly.type
_entity_poly.pdbx_seq_one_letter_code
_entity_poly.pdbx_strand_id
1 'polypeptide(L)'
;MTETPEHGSPTGEAYDWFRRGEELLRQGNAAAAAQLLQRALAADPGSRAARETLARALFDAQQYEEARQLFAQIVADHPSDDYALFGLGLAALRSGDPKAAVEHLSLAVAMKPHDHHYATALRNARAQNAVDPVGGPATAGVPEEAPPVRGSDVNVPSDLERLLRDIEDGDAR
;
A
#
# COMPACT_ATOMS: atom_id res chain seq x y z
N MET A 1 -19.97 8.99 25.94
CA MET A 1 -18.96 8.27 25.13
C MET A 1 -18.54 9.25 24.05
N THR A 2 -17.34 9.81 24.20
CA THR A 2 -16.80 10.85 23.32
C THR A 2 -16.19 10.17 22.11
N GLU A 3 -16.94 10.09 21.01
CA GLU A 3 -16.33 9.88 19.69
C GLU A 3 -15.62 11.19 19.34
N THR A 4 -14.33 11.26 19.64
CA THR A 4 -13.46 12.27 19.02
C THR A 4 -13.49 11.97 17.53
N PRO A 5 -13.93 12.89 16.65
CA PRO A 5 -13.77 12.70 15.23
C PRO A 5 -12.27 12.63 14.96
N GLU A 6 -11.78 11.42 14.74
CA GLU A 6 -10.42 11.16 14.30
C GLU A 6 -10.11 12.03 13.07
N HIS A 7 -9.07 12.86 13.22
CA HIS A 7 -8.68 13.91 12.30
C HIS A 7 -8.40 13.33 10.90
N GLY A 8 -9.38 13.40 9.98
CA GLY A 8 -9.22 12.99 8.59
C GLY A 8 -10.36 12.17 7.99
N SER A 9 -11.33 11.74 8.79
CA SER A 9 -12.51 11.01 8.31
C SER A 9 -13.50 11.91 7.55
N PRO A 10 -14.12 11.43 6.45
CA PRO A 10 -15.06 12.22 5.68
C PRO A 10 -16.34 12.47 6.49
N THR A 11 -17.02 13.60 6.26
CA THR A 11 -18.24 13.97 6.99
C THR A 11 -19.45 14.14 6.06
N GLY A 12 -20.66 14.06 6.61
CA GLY A 12 -21.90 14.26 5.84
C GLY A 12 -22.13 13.17 4.78
N GLU A 13 -22.56 13.55 3.58
CA GLU A 13 -22.83 12.60 2.48
C GLU A 13 -21.57 11.82 2.06
N ALA A 14 -20.38 12.42 2.22
CA ALA A 14 -19.11 11.75 1.94
C ALA A 14 -18.88 10.54 2.87
N TYR A 15 -19.33 10.62 4.13
CA TYR A 15 -19.22 9.54 5.10
C TYR A 15 -20.00 8.28 4.69
N ASP A 16 -21.19 8.46 4.13
CA ASP A 16 -22.05 7.34 3.70
C ASP A 16 -21.44 6.59 2.52
N TRP A 17 -20.84 7.32 1.56
CA TRP A 17 -20.08 6.74 0.46
C TRP A 17 -18.81 6.03 0.94
N PHE A 18 -18.08 6.66 1.87
CA PHE A 18 -16.88 6.13 2.47
C PHE A 18 -17.14 4.79 3.18
N ARG A 19 -18.13 4.75 4.09
CA ARG A 19 -18.49 3.54 4.84
C ARG A 19 -18.88 2.38 3.95
N ARG A 20 -19.65 2.63 2.87
CA ARG A 20 -19.98 1.59 1.88
C ARG A 20 -18.76 1.15 1.08
N GLY A 21 -17.87 2.08 0.73
CA GLY A 21 -16.62 1.79 0.05
C GLY A 21 -15.70 0.89 0.88
N GLU A 22 -15.50 1.20 2.16
CA GLU A 22 -14.76 0.37 3.10
C GLU A 22 -15.36 -1.04 3.24
N GLU A 23 -16.68 -1.14 3.33
CA GLU A 23 -17.37 -2.41 3.43
C GLU A 23 -17.14 -3.28 2.18
N LEU A 24 -17.26 -2.68 0.98
CA LEU A 24 -16.96 -3.39 -0.26
C LEU A 24 -15.50 -3.83 -0.34
N LEU A 25 -14.59 -3.01 0.16
CA LEU A 25 -13.17 -3.35 0.20
C LEU A 25 -12.93 -4.55 1.11
N ARG A 26 -13.55 -4.59 2.30
CA ARG A 26 -13.49 -5.75 3.22
C ARG A 26 -14.12 -7.02 2.64
N GLN A 27 -14.99 -6.89 1.66
CA GLN A 27 -15.59 -8.01 0.92
C GLN A 27 -14.75 -8.44 -0.31
N GLY A 28 -13.59 -7.81 -0.56
CA GLY A 28 -12.74 -8.07 -1.72
C GLY A 28 -13.24 -7.45 -3.02
N ASN A 29 -14.26 -6.59 -2.97
CA ASN A 29 -14.82 -5.92 -4.14
C ASN A 29 -14.11 -4.59 -4.42
N ALA A 30 -12.79 -4.63 -4.62
CA ALA A 30 -11.93 -3.45 -4.69
C ALA A 30 -12.32 -2.44 -5.77
N ALA A 31 -12.67 -2.89 -6.99
CA ALA A 31 -13.09 -1.99 -8.06
C ALA A 31 -14.39 -1.24 -7.73
N ALA A 32 -15.35 -1.92 -7.08
CA ALA A 32 -16.59 -1.29 -6.64
C ALA A 32 -16.36 -0.35 -5.44
N ALA A 33 -15.46 -0.73 -4.52
CA ALA A 33 -15.02 0.13 -3.43
C ALA A 33 -14.41 1.43 -3.96
N ALA A 34 -13.51 1.35 -4.94
CA ALA A 34 -12.87 2.51 -5.55
C ALA A 34 -13.89 3.49 -6.13
N GLN A 35 -14.93 3.01 -6.83
CA GLN A 35 -16.00 3.85 -7.37
C GLN A 35 -16.75 4.64 -6.27
N LEU A 36 -17.06 3.99 -5.13
CA LEU A 36 -17.74 4.67 -4.02
C LEU A 36 -16.81 5.65 -3.30
N LEU A 37 -15.54 5.27 -3.11
CA LEU A 37 -14.54 6.09 -2.45
C LEU A 37 -14.16 7.32 -3.29
N GLN A 38 -14.17 7.21 -4.62
CA GLN A 38 -14.05 8.38 -5.51
C GLN A 38 -15.18 9.38 -5.29
N ARG A 39 -16.42 8.90 -5.07
CA ARG A 39 -17.55 9.79 -4.73
C ARG A 39 -17.39 10.41 -3.35
N ALA A 40 -16.91 9.64 -2.38
CA ALA A 40 -16.61 10.16 -1.04
C ALA A 40 -15.57 11.28 -1.12
N LEU A 41 -14.47 11.06 -1.84
CA LEU A 41 -13.40 12.06 -2.03
C LEU A 41 -13.85 13.25 -2.89
N ALA A 42 -14.76 13.06 -3.85
CA ALA A 42 -15.33 14.18 -4.60
C ALA A 42 -16.23 15.06 -3.73
N ALA A 43 -16.95 14.47 -2.78
CA ALA A 43 -17.78 15.20 -1.82
C ALA A 43 -16.96 15.87 -0.72
N ASP A 44 -15.84 15.25 -0.30
CA ASP A 44 -14.90 15.83 0.65
C ASP A 44 -13.43 15.58 0.25
N PRO A 45 -12.84 16.46 -0.60
CA PRO A 45 -11.47 16.29 -1.11
C PRO A 45 -10.37 16.37 -0.04
N GLY A 46 -10.69 16.94 1.11
CA GLY A 46 -9.79 17.10 2.25
C GLY A 46 -9.66 15.86 3.13
N SER A 47 -10.52 14.85 2.93
CA SER A 47 -10.48 13.64 3.76
C SER A 47 -9.26 12.79 3.45
N ARG A 48 -8.29 12.81 4.39
CA ARG A 48 -7.14 11.90 4.38
C ARG A 48 -7.59 10.44 4.38
N ALA A 49 -8.56 10.08 5.22
CA ALA A 49 -9.06 8.71 5.33
C ALA A 49 -9.69 8.24 4.01
N ALA A 50 -10.56 9.05 3.38
CA ALA A 50 -11.17 8.70 2.10
C ALA A 50 -10.10 8.52 1.00
N ARG A 51 -9.08 9.38 1.00
CA ARG A 51 -7.95 9.30 0.06
C ARG A 51 -7.13 8.03 0.26
N GLU A 52 -6.83 7.68 1.52
CA GLU A 52 -6.06 6.50 1.89
C GLU A 52 -6.81 5.20 1.53
N THR A 53 -8.09 5.10 1.91
CA THR A 53 -8.92 3.93 1.58
C THR A 53 -9.10 3.80 0.07
N LEU A 54 -9.25 4.91 -0.67
CA LEU A 54 -9.28 4.87 -2.13
C LEU A 54 -7.96 4.34 -2.71
N ALA A 55 -6.82 4.81 -2.21
CA ALA A 55 -5.50 4.35 -2.66
C ALA A 55 -5.33 2.84 -2.45
N ARG A 56 -5.78 2.33 -1.31
CA ARG A 56 -5.80 0.91 -0.98
C ARG A 56 -6.73 0.11 -1.88
N ALA A 57 -7.94 0.62 -2.14
CA ALA A 57 -8.88 -0.01 -3.07
C ALA A 57 -8.31 -0.07 -4.50
N LEU A 58 -7.67 1.00 -4.96
CA LEU A 58 -7.00 1.02 -6.26
C LEU A 58 -5.81 0.06 -6.32
N PHE A 59 -5.04 -0.05 -5.24
CA PHE A 59 -3.94 -1.02 -5.16
C PHE A 59 -4.46 -2.45 -5.29
N ASP A 60 -5.53 -2.81 -4.57
CA ASP A 60 -6.12 -4.15 -4.63
C ASP A 60 -6.80 -4.42 -5.99
N ALA A 61 -7.36 -3.38 -6.61
CA ALA A 61 -7.83 -3.41 -8.00
C ALA A 61 -6.69 -3.41 -9.05
N GLN A 62 -5.43 -3.53 -8.63
CA GLN A 62 -4.22 -3.55 -9.46
C GLN A 62 -3.97 -2.25 -10.26
N GLN A 63 -4.63 -1.15 -9.89
CA GLN A 63 -4.43 0.18 -10.44
C GLN A 63 -3.28 0.90 -9.69
N TYR A 64 -2.08 0.32 -9.78
CA TYR A 64 -0.94 0.73 -8.95
C TYR A 64 -0.49 2.19 -9.19
N GLU A 65 -0.57 2.69 -10.42
CA GLU A 65 -0.20 4.07 -10.74
C GLU A 65 -1.13 5.09 -10.08
N GLU A 66 -2.44 4.84 -10.08
CA GLU A 66 -3.42 5.72 -9.44
C GLU A 66 -3.29 5.65 -7.91
N ALA A 67 -3.10 4.44 -7.36
CA ALA A 67 -2.81 4.26 -5.95
C ALA A 67 -1.55 5.03 -5.51
N ARG A 68 -0.47 4.94 -6.31
CA ARG A 68 0.79 5.65 -6.09
C ARG A 68 0.58 7.16 -6.01
N GLN A 69 -0.22 7.73 -6.90
CA GLN A 69 -0.51 9.17 -6.90
C GLN A 69 -1.25 9.61 -5.63
N LEU A 70 -2.22 8.83 -5.17
CA LEU A 70 -2.97 9.16 -3.95
C LEU A 70 -2.10 9.03 -2.69
N PHE A 71 -1.28 7.99 -2.58
CA PHE A 71 -0.34 7.88 -1.47
C PHE A 71 0.69 9.01 -1.49
N ALA A 72 1.19 9.41 -2.66
CA ALA A 72 2.11 10.54 -2.79
C ALA A 72 1.50 11.86 -2.30
N GLN A 73 0.20 12.08 -2.53
CA GLN A 73 -0.51 13.24 -1.99
C GLN A 73 -0.58 13.19 -0.45
N ILE A 74 -0.86 12.02 0.13
CA ILE A 74 -0.87 11.87 1.60
C ILE A 74 0.52 12.13 2.18
N VAL A 75 1.58 11.62 1.56
CA VAL A 75 2.97 11.87 1.99
C VAL A 75 3.35 13.35 1.83
N ALA A 76 2.83 14.05 0.81
CA ALA A 76 3.07 15.47 0.63
C ALA A 76 2.41 16.32 1.73
N ASP A 77 1.19 15.97 2.15
CA ASP A 77 0.50 16.60 3.29
C ASP A 77 1.13 16.18 4.64
N HIS A 78 1.53 14.91 4.75
CA HIS A 78 2.03 14.27 5.98
C HIS A 78 3.29 13.45 5.69
N PRO A 79 4.49 14.08 5.64
CA PRO A 79 5.73 13.40 5.29
C PRO A 79 6.22 12.40 6.35
N SER A 80 5.65 12.43 7.56
CA SER A 80 5.97 11.52 8.67
C SER A 80 5.02 10.33 8.74
N ASP A 81 4.10 10.19 7.79
CA ASP A 81 3.11 9.14 7.76
C ASP A 81 3.72 7.81 7.28
N ASP A 82 4.06 6.94 8.23
CA ASP A 82 4.73 5.67 7.94
C ASP A 82 3.90 4.76 7.03
N TYR A 83 2.59 4.78 7.23
CA TYR A 83 1.65 4.00 6.44
C TYR A 83 1.57 4.48 4.99
N ALA A 84 1.44 5.79 4.76
CA ALA A 84 1.41 6.34 3.42
C ALA A 84 2.75 6.13 2.68
N LEU A 85 3.89 6.25 3.38
CA LEU A 85 5.21 5.93 2.83
C LEU A 85 5.31 4.45 2.44
N PHE A 86 4.77 3.55 3.27
CA PHE A 86 4.70 2.13 2.97
C PHE A 86 3.83 1.82 1.74
N GLY A 87 2.61 2.37 1.70
CA GLY A 87 1.68 2.24 0.57
C GLY A 87 2.27 2.78 -0.74
N LEU A 88 2.93 3.94 -0.68
CA LEU A 88 3.63 4.54 -1.82
C LEU A 88 4.76 3.64 -2.33
N GLY A 89 5.56 3.08 -1.42
CA GLY A 89 6.66 2.19 -1.76
C GLY A 89 6.20 0.88 -2.37
N LEU A 90 5.12 0.28 -1.85
CA LEU A 90 4.52 -0.92 -2.43
C LEU A 90 3.90 -0.65 -3.80
N ALA A 91 3.19 0.46 -3.96
CA ALA A 91 2.61 0.86 -5.25
C ALA A 91 3.72 1.08 -6.29
N ALA A 92 4.81 1.76 -5.93
CA ALA A 92 5.96 1.94 -6.80
C ALA A 92 6.61 0.60 -7.21
N LEU A 93 6.75 -0.34 -6.27
CA LEU A 93 7.30 -1.66 -6.56
C LEU A 93 6.43 -2.43 -7.58
N ARG A 94 5.11 -2.36 -7.43
CA ARG A 94 4.15 -3.03 -8.33
C ARG A 94 4.01 -2.33 -9.68
N SER A 95 4.20 -1.02 -9.73
CA SER A 95 4.30 -0.24 -10.97
C SER A 95 5.61 -0.45 -11.73
N GLY A 96 6.57 -1.19 -11.18
CA GLY A 96 7.86 -1.48 -11.83
C GLY A 96 8.95 -0.44 -11.56
N ASP A 97 8.82 0.38 -10.51
CA ASP A 97 9.86 1.31 -10.06
C ASP A 97 10.45 0.87 -8.71
N PRO A 98 11.30 -0.18 -8.70
CA PRO A 98 11.86 -0.72 -7.47
C PRO A 98 12.83 0.26 -6.80
N LYS A 99 13.37 1.25 -7.54
CA LYS A 99 14.24 2.31 -6.99
C LYS A 99 13.45 3.21 -6.05
N ALA A 100 12.36 3.81 -6.52
CA ALA A 100 11.49 4.64 -5.69
C ALA A 100 10.90 3.83 -4.54
N ALA A 101 10.55 2.56 -4.78
CA ALA A 101 10.08 1.66 -3.73
C ALA A 101 11.08 1.54 -2.57
N VAL A 102 12.37 1.34 -2.86
CA VAL A 102 13.41 1.23 -1.83
C VAL A 102 13.54 2.52 -1.03
N GLU A 103 13.44 3.69 -1.66
CA GLU A 103 13.54 4.98 -0.95
C GLU A 103 12.37 5.15 0.03
N HIS A 104 11.13 5.01 -0.43
CA HIS A 104 9.95 5.19 0.41
C HIS A 104 9.82 4.13 1.51
N LEU A 105 10.12 2.86 1.19
CA LEU A 105 10.10 1.78 2.19
C LEU A 105 11.24 1.92 3.21
N SER A 106 12.39 2.48 2.83
CA SER A 106 13.47 2.77 3.79
C SER A 106 13.03 3.84 4.80
N LEU A 107 12.29 4.85 4.36
CA LEU A 107 11.71 5.86 5.26
C LEU A 107 10.66 5.25 6.18
N ALA A 108 9.74 4.42 5.66
CA ALA A 108 8.73 3.74 6.48
C ALA A 108 9.38 2.87 7.58
N VAL A 109 10.43 2.09 7.24
CA VAL A 109 11.21 1.32 8.22
C VAL A 109 11.93 2.23 9.22
N ALA A 110 12.43 3.39 8.79
CA ALA A 110 13.07 4.33 9.71
C ALA A 110 12.08 4.93 10.71
N MET A 111 10.82 5.14 10.31
CA MET A 111 9.75 5.61 11.20
C MET A 111 9.29 4.52 12.18
N LYS A 112 9.07 3.29 11.70
CA LYS A 112 8.73 2.13 12.53
C LYS A 112 9.69 0.96 12.30
N PRO A 113 10.85 0.94 12.99
CA PRO A 113 11.88 -0.08 12.79
C PRO A 113 11.49 -1.47 13.33
N HIS A 114 10.46 -1.56 14.17
CA HIS A 114 9.96 -2.82 14.72
C HIS A 114 8.85 -3.45 13.87
N ASP A 115 8.35 -2.77 12.83
CA ASP A 115 7.35 -3.31 11.92
C ASP A 115 8.00 -4.26 10.91
N HIS A 116 7.88 -5.57 11.18
CA HIS A 116 8.41 -6.63 10.33
C HIS A 116 7.85 -6.57 8.90
N HIS A 117 6.63 -6.05 8.74
CA HIS A 117 6.00 -5.83 7.44
C HIS A 117 6.79 -4.85 6.56
N TYR A 118 7.21 -3.73 7.13
CA TYR A 118 7.98 -2.71 6.40
C TYR A 118 9.37 -3.24 6.05
N ALA A 119 10.02 -3.93 6.99
CA ALA A 119 11.32 -4.55 6.77
C ALA A 119 11.26 -5.63 5.66
N THR A 120 10.20 -6.44 5.64
CA THR A 120 10.00 -7.48 4.61
C THR A 120 9.78 -6.86 3.23
N ALA A 121 8.94 -5.83 3.13
CA ALA A 121 8.70 -5.12 1.88
C ALA A 121 9.98 -4.45 1.36
N LEU A 122 10.76 -3.80 2.23
CA LEU A 122 12.03 -3.19 1.85
C LEU A 122 13.03 -4.22 1.31
N ARG A 123 13.12 -5.39 1.97
CA ARG A 123 13.96 -6.49 1.49
C ARG A 123 13.56 -6.94 0.08
N ASN A 124 12.26 -7.08 -0.16
CA ASN A 124 11.74 -7.48 -1.47
C ASN A 124 12.01 -6.41 -2.54
N ALA A 125 11.85 -5.13 -2.20
CA ALA A 125 12.15 -4.03 -3.12
C ALA A 125 13.65 -3.97 -3.47
N ARG A 126 14.54 -4.16 -2.49
CA ARG A 126 15.99 -4.23 -2.72
C ARG A 126 16.38 -5.42 -3.60
N ALA A 127 15.76 -6.58 -3.39
CA ALA A 127 16.00 -7.75 -4.22
C ALA A 127 15.62 -7.48 -5.69
N GLN A 128 14.45 -6.87 -5.95
CA GLN A 128 14.04 -6.51 -7.31
C GLN A 128 14.92 -5.41 -7.92
N ASN A 129 15.32 -4.40 -7.13
CA ASN A 129 16.24 -3.36 -7.60
C ASN A 129 17.64 -3.91 -7.94
N ALA A 130 18.12 -4.91 -7.19
CA ALA A 130 19.44 -5.53 -7.42
C ALA A 130 19.46 -6.49 -8.62
N VAL A 131 18.29 -7.03 -9.01
CA VAL A 131 18.13 -7.85 -10.23
C VAL A 131 18.14 -6.97 -11.49
N ASP A 132 17.92 -5.66 -11.36
CA ASP A 132 17.83 -4.70 -12.47
C ASP A 132 18.99 -3.67 -12.53
N PRO A 133 20.29 -4.06 -12.55
CA PRO A 133 21.38 -3.10 -12.63
C PRO A 133 21.66 -2.56 -14.06
N VAL A 134 20.69 -2.63 -14.99
CA VAL A 134 20.85 -2.57 -16.47
C VAL A 134 21.20 -3.94 -17.06
N GLY A 135 20.27 -4.58 -17.79
CA GLY A 135 20.66 -5.59 -18.78
C GLY A 135 19.59 -6.60 -19.18
N GLY A 136 19.37 -6.70 -20.50
CA GLY A 136 19.14 -8.00 -21.13
C GLY A 136 20.32 -8.96 -20.87
N PRO A 137 20.20 -10.24 -21.29
CA PRO A 137 20.95 -11.33 -20.68
C PRO A 137 22.42 -11.38 -21.12
N ALA A 138 23.33 -11.48 -20.15
CA ALA A 138 24.72 -11.90 -20.36
C ALA A 138 25.07 -13.08 -19.43
N THR A 139 24.71 -14.26 -19.93
CA THR A 139 25.39 -15.57 -19.81
C THR A 139 26.15 -15.97 -18.54
N ALA A 140 25.67 -17.10 -18.02
CA ALA A 140 26.42 -18.32 -17.67
C ALA A 140 27.45 -18.28 -16.54
N GLY A 141 27.08 -18.91 -15.43
CA GLY A 141 27.99 -19.30 -14.35
C GLY A 141 27.26 -19.85 -13.13
N VAL A 142 26.56 -20.98 -13.28
CA VAL A 142 26.18 -21.87 -12.15
C VAL A 142 27.18 -23.03 -12.10
N PRO A 143 27.36 -23.76 -10.97
CA PRO A 143 26.39 -23.94 -9.87
C PRO A 143 26.94 -23.99 -8.43
N GLU A 144 26.12 -23.67 -7.42
CA GLU A 144 26.01 -24.51 -6.21
C GLU A 144 24.65 -24.28 -5.50
N GLU A 145 24.09 -25.37 -5.00
CA GLU A 145 22.68 -25.59 -4.68
C GLU A 145 22.17 -24.92 -3.40
N ALA A 146 20.95 -24.39 -3.50
CA ALA A 146 20.01 -24.27 -2.38
C ALA A 146 18.64 -24.79 -2.88
N PRO A 147 17.83 -25.46 -2.05
CA PRO A 147 16.77 -26.36 -2.51
C PRO A 147 15.65 -25.61 -3.26
N PRO A 148 14.91 -26.31 -4.14
CA PRO A 148 13.90 -25.68 -4.97
C PRO A 148 12.75 -25.18 -4.09
N VAL A 149 12.58 -23.86 -4.01
CA VAL A 149 11.28 -23.28 -3.63
C VAL A 149 10.33 -23.59 -4.78
N ARG A 150 9.65 -24.73 -4.63
CA ARG A 150 8.61 -25.22 -5.53
C ARG A 150 7.56 -24.11 -5.67
N GLY A 151 7.26 -23.80 -6.92
CA GLY A 151 6.36 -22.73 -7.33
C GLY A 151 5.17 -22.57 -6.39
N SER A 152 5.08 -21.38 -5.84
CA SER A 152 3.81 -20.80 -5.46
C SER A 152 3.86 -19.44 -6.12
N ASP A 153 3.03 -19.26 -7.15
CA ASP A 153 2.59 -17.96 -7.60
C ASP A 153 2.68 -16.96 -6.45
N VAL A 154 3.62 -16.03 -6.53
CA VAL A 154 3.66 -14.86 -5.64
C VAL A 154 2.57 -13.91 -6.13
N ASN A 155 1.36 -14.45 -6.21
CA ASN A 155 0.12 -13.72 -6.26
C ASN A 155 -0.06 -13.23 -4.83
N VAL A 156 0.34 -11.99 -4.59
CA VAL A 156 0.12 -11.31 -3.30
C VAL A 156 -1.05 -10.31 -3.37
N PRO A 157 -2.27 -10.66 -3.81
CA PRO A 157 -3.46 -9.83 -3.64
C PRO A 157 -4.22 -10.25 -2.37
N SER A 158 -3.54 -10.72 -1.33
CA SER A 158 -4.19 -11.15 -0.07
C SER A 158 -3.37 -10.80 1.17
N ASP A 159 -2.06 -10.69 1.04
CA ASP A 159 -1.18 -10.40 2.18
C ASP A 159 -1.24 -8.92 2.57
N LEU A 160 -1.47 -7.99 1.63
CA LEU A 160 -1.64 -6.58 1.97
C LEU A 160 -2.91 -6.39 2.79
N GLU A 161 -4.07 -6.88 2.35
CA GLU A 161 -5.31 -6.72 3.12
C GLU A 161 -5.24 -7.37 4.51
N ARG A 162 -4.53 -8.51 4.64
CA ARG A 162 -4.27 -9.16 5.92
C ARG A 162 -3.30 -8.37 6.79
N LEU A 163 -2.21 -7.85 6.22
CA LEU A 163 -1.25 -6.97 6.89
C LEU A 163 -1.90 -5.67 7.38
N LEU A 164 -2.71 -5.08 6.51
CA LEU A 164 -3.41 -3.82 6.76
C LEU A 164 -4.39 -3.99 7.92
N ARG A 165 -5.14 -5.11 7.93
CA ARG A 165 -6.03 -5.46 9.02
C ARG A 165 -5.30 -5.71 10.34
N ASP A 166 -4.12 -6.35 10.31
CA ASP A 166 -3.28 -6.57 11.50
C ASP A 166 -2.70 -5.26 12.06
N ILE A 167 -2.33 -4.30 11.20
CA ILE A 167 -1.86 -2.96 11.61
C ILE A 167 -3.01 -2.14 12.20
N GLU A 168 -4.21 -2.19 11.61
CA GLU A 168 -5.41 -1.51 12.13
C GLU A 168 -5.90 -2.13 13.47
N ASP A 169 -5.77 -3.46 13.65
CA ASP A 169 -6.18 -4.15 14.89
C ASP A 169 -5.10 -4.08 16.00
N GLY A 170 -3.83 -3.93 15.62
CA GLY A 170 -2.69 -3.83 16.54
C GLY A 170 -2.63 -2.54 17.37
N ASP A 171 -3.26 -1.45 16.92
CA ASP A 171 -3.35 -0.17 17.65
C ASP A 171 -4.47 -0.15 18.72
N ALA A 172 -5.28 -1.21 18.81
CA ALA A 172 -6.43 -1.30 19.71
C ALA A 172 -6.15 -1.91 21.10
N ARG A 173 -4.90 -1.92 21.58
CA ARG A 173 -4.52 -2.51 22.89
C ARG A 173 -3.90 -1.53 23.88
#